data_AF-A0A661VMD8-F1
#
_entry.id   AF-A0A661VMD8-F1
#
_cell.length_a   1.000
_cell.length_b   1.000
_cell.length_c   1.000
_cell.angle_alpha   90.00
_cell.angle_beta   90.00
_cell.angle_gamma   90.00
#
_symmetry.space_group_name_H-M   'P 1'
#
loop_
_entity.id
_entity.type
_entity.pdbx_description
1 polymer ?
#
loop_
_entity_poly.entity_id
_entity_poly.type
_entity_poly.pdbx_seq_one_letter_code
_entity_poly.pdbx_strand_id
1 'polypeptide(L)'
;MPTDTPNPDDIEAALRQKQLPVLAGRLPPGEFVVPDYDGLCLANIPATVAALLGGELPGACPPLRPDLWRSWADGVRRVIFLLVDAMGYLQLREAMARGDVPAWNRLVERGAFFPITTVFPSTTNA
;
A
#
# COMPACT_ATOMS: atom_id res chain seq x y z
N MET A 1 7.63 12.45 16.15
CA MET A 1 6.73 11.48 15.49
C MET A 1 5.50 12.27 15.08
N PRO A 2 5.16 12.36 13.78
CA PRO A 2 3.90 13.01 13.39
C PRO A 2 2.73 12.22 14.00
N THR A 3 1.76 12.93 14.55
CA THR A 3 0.62 12.38 15.32
C THR A 3 -0.56 11.93 14.46
N ASP A 4 -0.46 12.03 13.13
CA ASP A 4 -1.56 11.77 12.18
C ASP A 4 -1.30 10.55 11.27
N THR A 5 -0.55 9.55 11.74
CA THR A 5 -0.37 8.32 10.96
C THR A 5 -1.73 7.63 10.78
N PRO A 6 -2.19 7.38 9.55
CA PRO A 6 -3.47 6.72 9.30
C PRO A 6 -3.51 5.34 9.96
N ASN A 7 -4.64 5.02 10.60
CA ASN A 7 -4.83 3.71 11.20
C ASN A 7 -4.89 2.61 10.13
N PRO A 8 -4.02 1.60 10.17
CA PRO A 8 -4.00 0.51 9.17
C PRO A 8 -5.31 -0.28 9.10
N ASP A 9 -5.98 -0.46 10.24
CA ASP A 9 -7.23 -1.23 10.30
C ASP A 9 -8.39 -0.50 9.60
N ASP A 10 -8.43 0.83 9.70
CA ASP A 10 -9.42 1.65 9.01
C ASP A 10 -9.21 1.62 7.48
N ILE A 11 -7.94 1.62 7.04
CA ILE A 11 -7.60 1.46 5.62
C ILE A 11 -7.99 0.06 5.15
N GLU A 12 -7.69 -1.00 5.92
CA GLU A 12 -8.07 -2.36 5.57
C GLU A 12 -9.60 -2.49 5.41
N ALA A 13 -10.35 -1.98 6.38
CA ALA A 13 -11.81 -2.02 6.35
C ALA A 13 -12.37 -1.31 5.11
N ALA A 14 -11.84 -0.12 4.79
CA ALA A 14 -12.24 0.62 3.60
C ALA A 14 -11.92 -0.14 2.30
N LEU A 15 -10.74 -0.75 2.19
CA LEU A 15 -10.35 -1.54 1.01
C LEU A 15 -11.25 -2.76 0.81
N ARG A 16 -11.64 -3.44 1.90
CA ARG A 16 -12.55 -4.60 1.85
C ARG A 16 -13.99 -4.22 1.49
N GLN A 17 -14.39 -2.99 1.78
CA GLN A 17 -15.73 -2.49 1.46
C GLN A 17 -15.79 -1.81 0.08
N LYS A 18 -14.64 -1.51 -0.54
CA LYS A 18 -14.59 -0.87 -1.86
C LYS A 18 -15.26 -1.76 -2.90
N GLN A 19 -16.23 -1.20 -3.59
CA GLN A 19 -16.91 -1.84 -4.71
C GLN A 19 -16.76 -1.00 -5.97
N LEU A 20 -16.60 -1.68 -7.11
CA LEU A 20 -16.69 -1.03 -8.41
C LEU A 20 -18.16 -0.99 -8.82
N PRO A 21 -18.76 0.19 -9.09
CA PRO A 21 -20.17 0.29 -9.46
C PRO A 21 -20.57 -0.60 -10.63
N VAL A 22 -19.66 -0.78 -11.61
CA VAL A 22 -19.87 -1.66 -12.78
C VAL A 22 -19.93 -3.15 -12.42
N LEU A 23 -19.38 -3.54 -11.26
CA LEU A 23 -19.40 -4.90 -10.74
C LEU A 23 -20.41 -5.08 -9.60
N ALA A 24 -21.13 -4.02 -9.21
CA ALA A 24 -22.10 -4.09 -8.12
C ALA A 24 -23.19 -5.13 -8.43
N GLY A 25 -23.46 -6.01 -7.46
CA GLY A 25 -24.41 -7.12 -7.61
C GLY A 25 -23.91 -8.28 -8.49
N ARG A 26 -22.71 -8.19 -9.07
CA ARG A 26 -22.09 -9.29 -9.84
C ARG A 26 -21.05 -10.07 -9.03
N LEU A 27 -20.51 -9.45 -8.00
CA LEU A 27 -19.58 -10.08 -7.05
C LEU A 27 -20.25 -10.17 -5.68
N PRO A 28 -20.11 -11.31 -4.98
CA PRO A 28 -20.50 -11.42 -3.58
C PRO A 28 -19.80 -10.36 -2.72
N PRO A 29 -20.52 -9.65 -1.84
CA PRO A 29 -19.91 -8.68 -0.94
C PRO A 29 -18.85 -9.33 -0.04
N GLY A 30 -17.70 -8.69 0.13
CA GLY A 30 -16.65 -9.12 1.06
C GLY A 30 -15.78 -10.28 0.59
N GLU A 31 -16.10 -10.93 -0.54
CA GLU A 31 -15.27 -12.00 -1.11
C GLU A 31 -14.11 -11.48 -1.97
N PHE A 32 -14.26 -10.28 -2.53
CA PHE A 32 -13.31 -9.69 -3.47
C PHE A 32 -12.79 -8.35 -2.95
N VAL A 33 -11.48 -8.15 -3.08
CA VAL A 33 -10.83 -6.85 -2.93
C VAL A 33 -10.46 -6.36 -4.32
N VAL A 34 -11.02 -5.22 -4.71
CA VAL A 34 -10.72 -4.58 -6.01
C VAL A 34 -9.48 -3.68 -5.89
N PRO A 35 -8.66 -3.54 -6.96
CA PRO A 35 -7.55 -2.60 -6.95
C PRO A 35 -8.00 -1.16 -6.69
N ASP A 36 -7.28 -0.48 -5.80
CA ASP A 36 -7.50 0.93 -5.48
C ASP A 36 -6.46 1.82 -6.17
N TYR A 37 -6.66 2.04 -7.48
CA TYR A 37 -5.76 2.85 -8.32
C TYR A 37 -5.70 4.34 -7.92
N ASP A 38 -6.56 4.81 -7.02
CA ASP A 38 -6.67 6.22 -6.61
C ASP A 38 -5.73 6.61 -5.46
N GLY A 39 -4.80 5.72 -5.08
CA GLY A 39 -3.77 6.04 -4.08
C GLY A 39 -3.53 4.97 -3.02
N LEU A 40 -4.08 3.76 -3.19
CA LEU A 40 -3.87 2.60 -2.30
C LEU A 40 -3.58 1.32 -3.10
N CYS A 41 -2.82 1.43 -4.20
CA CYS A 41 -2.41 0.32 -5.05
C CYS A 41 -0.91 0.34 -5.32
N LEU A 42 -0.33 -0.84 -5.61
CA LEU A 42 1.04 -0.99 -6.09
C LEU A 42 1.36 -0.09 -7.31
N ALA A 43 0.36 0.16 -8.18
CA ALA A 43 0.51 1.06 -9.32
C ALA A 43 0.80 2.51 -8.94
N ASN A 44 0.53 2.92 -7.69
CA ASN A 44 0.79 4.27 -7.19
C ASN A 44 2.24 4.44 -6.69
N ILE A 45 2.99 3.35 -6.51
CA ILE A 45 4.37 3.39 -5.99
C ILE A 45 5.31 4.18 -6.91
N PRO A 46 5.36 3.98 -8.25
CA PRO A 46 6.28 4.71 -9.11
C PRO A 46 6.14 6.24 -9.01
N ALA A 47 4.92 6.75 -9.03
CA ALA A 47 4.65 8.18 -8.87
C ALA A 47 4.99 8.70 -7.46
N THR A 48 4.83 7.85 -6.43
CA THR A 48 5.25 8.17 -5.06
C THR A 48 6.76 8.31 -4.95
N VAL A 49 7.51 7.40 -5.58
CA VAL A 49 8.99 7.46 -5.62
C VAL A 49 9.47 8.70 -6.36
N ALA A 50 8.86 9.02 -7.51
CA ALA A 50 9.17 10.25 -8.25
C ALA A 50 8.95 11.49 -7.37
N ALA A 51 7.81 11.57 -6.68
CA ALA A 51 7.48 12.69 -5.81
C ALA A 51 8.41 12.81 -4.60
N LEU A 52 8.79 11.70 -3.95
CA LEU A 52 9.79 11.67 -2.87
C LEU A 52 11.17 12.20 -3.32
N LEU A 53 11.49 12.08 -4.61
CA LEU A 53 12.74 12.60 -5.19
C LEU A 53 12.57 14.02 -5.78
N GLY A 54 11.43 14.67 -5.54
CA GLY A 54 11.15 16.03 -6.01
C GLY A 54 10.76 16.14 -7.48
N GLY A 55 10.31 15.04 -8.10
CA GLY A 55 9.89 14.99 -9.50
C GLY A 55 8.43 14.57 -9.69
N GLU A 56 8.03 14.46 -10.95
CA GLU A 56 6.71 14.01 -11.38
C GLU A 56 6.86 12.85 -12.39
N LEU A 57 5.81 12.04 -12.53
CA LEU A 57 5.79 10.91 -13.47
C LEU A 57 4.50 10.94 -14.32
N PRO A 58 4.48 11.73 -15.41
CA PRO A 58 3.31 11.85 -16.28
C PRO A 58 2.90 10.50 -16.87
N GLY A 59 1.59 10.25 -16.93
CA GLY A 59 1.02 9.01 -17.48
C GLY A 59 1.02 7.80 -16.53
N ALA A 60 1.63 7.92 -15.35
CA ALA A 60 1.46 6.93 -14.29
C ALA A 60 0.14 7.15 -13.52
N CYS A 61 -0.25 6.16 -12.72
CA CYS A 61 -1.26 6.38 -11.68
C CYS A 61 -0.80 7.49 -10.72
N PRO A 62 -1.74 8.16 -9.99
CA PRO A 62 -1.35 9.15 -8.99
C PRO A 62 -0.43 8.55 -7.92
N PRO A 63 0.31 9.37 -7.15
CA PRO A 63 1.03 8.88 -5.98
C PRO A 63 0.08 8.21 -4.97
N LEU A 64 0.64 7.47 -4.01
CA LEU A 64 -0.09 7.03 -2.84
C LEU A 64 -0.76 8.23 -2.16
N ARG A 65 -1.82 7.97 -1.40
CA ARG A 65 -2.48 9.02 -0.63
C ARG A 65 -1.44 9.85 0.16
N PRO A 66 -1.49 11.19 0.09
CA PRO A 66 -0.49 12.08 0.67
C PRO A 66 -0.12 11.81 2.14
N ASP A 67 -1.10 11.44 2.96
CA ASP A 67 -0.97 11.14 4.39
C ASP A 67 -0.08 9.93 4.69
N LEU A 68 0.18 9.08 3.69
CA LEU A 68 0.99 7.87 3.84
C LEU A 68 2.49 8.07 3.63
N TRP A 69 2.91 9.17 2.98
CA TRP A 69 4.31 9.31 2.56
C TRP A 69 4.89 10.72 2.63
N ARG A 70 4.05 11.79 2.63
CA ARG A 70 4.57 13.17 2.55
C ARG A 70 5.42 13.57 3.75
N SER A 71 5.20 12.97 4.92
CA SER A 71 6.03 13.20 6.11
C SER A 71 7.50 12.80 5.91
N TRP A 72 7.82 12.01 4.87
CA TRP A 72 9.17 11.64 4.50
C TRP A 72 9.73 12.45 3.33
N ALA A 73 8.96 13.32 2.68
CA ALA A 73 9.40 13.96 1.43
C ALA A 73 10.62 14.88 1.62
N ASP A 74 10.76 15.49 2.79
CA ASP A 74 11.84 16.44 3.06
C ASP A 74 13.20 15.75 3.15
N GLY A 75 14.09 16.07 2.21
CA GLY A 75 15.50 15.66 2.25
C GLY A 75 15.77 14.22 1.79
N VAL A 76 14.79 13.52 1.22
CA VAL A 76 15.01 12.18 0.63
C VAL A 76 15.89 12.29 -0.61
N ARG A 77 17.03 11.59 -0.58
CA ARG A 77 18.00 11.55 -1.69
C ARG A 77 18.07 10.20 -2.39
N ARG A 78 17.57 9.15 -1.74
CA ARG A 78 17.68 7.76 -2.19
C ARG A 78 16.45 7.02 -1.72
N VAL A 79 15.84 6.27 -2.63
CA VAL A 79 14.71 5.39 -2.35
C VAL A 79 15.12 3.98 -2.73
N ILE A 80 14.96 3.03 -1.82
CA ILE A 80 15.11 1.61 -2.08
C ILE A 80 13.71 1.02 -2.09
N PHE A 81 13.29 0.51 -3.24
CA PHE A 81 12.02 -0.19 -3.38
C PHE A 81 12.26 -1.71 -3.35
N LEU A 82 11.62 -2.40 -2.41
CA LEU A 82 11.69 -3.84 -2.26
C LEU A 82 10.30 -4.43 -2.51
N LEU A 83 10.17 -5.26 -3.53
CA LEU A 83 8.98 -6.07 -3.78
C LEU A 83 9.27 -7.50 -3.32
N VAL A 84 8.47 -7.99 -2.38
CA VAL A 84 8.56 -9.38 -1.90
C VAL A 84 7.43 -10.17 -2.54
N ASP A 85 7.80 -11.12 -3.40
CA ASP A 85 6.83 -11.95 -4.09
C ASP A 85 6.08 -12.88 -3.12
N ALA A 86 4.81 -13.15 -3.43
CA ALA A 86 3.91 -14.04 -2.70
C ALA A 86 3.74 -13.73 -1.19
N MET A 87 4.09 -12.51 -0.74
CA MET A 87 3.91 -12.09 0.65
C MET A 87 2.69 -11.17 0.79
N GLY A 88 1.56 -11.73 1.23
CA GLY A 88 0.35 -10.97 1.49
C GLY A 88 0.41 -10.15 2.79
N TYR A 89 -0.27 -9.00 2.81
CA TYR A 89 -0.37 -8.13 3.99
C TYR A 89 -0.85 -8.89 5.26
N LEU A 90 -1.93 -9.67 5.13
CA LEU A 90 -2.51 -10.42 6.26
C LEU A 90 -1.54 -11.48 6.77
N GLN A 91 -0.87 -12.20 5.87
CA GLN A 91 0.12 -13.21 6.21
C GLN A 91 1.29 -12.60 6.98
N LEU A 92 1.80 -11.45 6.53
CA LEU A 92 2.87 -10.73 7.22
C LEU A 92 2.40 -10.23 8.60
N ARG A 93 1.19 -9.65 8.70
CA ARG A 93 0.63 -9.19 9.97
C ARG A 93 0.48 -10.33 10.99
N GLU A 94 0.01 -11.49 10.56
CA GLU A 94 -0.09 -12.68 11.41
C GLU A 94 1.28 -13.19 11.85
N ALA A 95 2.26 -13.27 10.93
CA ALA A 95 3.62 -13.67 11.27
C ALA A 95 4.29 -12.69 12.26
N MET A 96 4.04 -11.39 12.10
CA MET A 96 4.50 -10.35 13.02
C MET A 96 3.91 -10.54 14.42
N ALA A 97 2.61 -10.78 14.51
CA ALA A 97 1.90 -11.02 15.77
C ALA A 97 2.40 -12.28 16.51
N ARG A 98 2.81 -13.32 15.77
CA ARG A 98 3.45 -14.52 16.33
C ARG A 98 4.92 -14.31 16.71
N GLY A 99 5.54 -13.22 16.26
CA GLY A 99 6.97 -12.94 16.48
C GLY A 99 7.91 -13.68 15.52
N ASP A 100 7.40 -14.29 14.45
CA ASP A 100 8.17 -15.09 13.48
C ASP A 100 9.15 -14.24 12.65
N VAL A 101 8.88 -12.92 12.57
CA VAL A 101 9.54 -11.98 11.68
C VAL A 101 10.07 -10.73 12.43
N PRO A 102 11.01 -10.89 13.38
CA PRO A 102 11.44 -9.81 14.27
C PRO A 102 12.11 -8.62 13.54
N ALA A 103 12.68 -8.84 12.35
CA ALA A 103 13.21 -7.77 11.52
C ALA A 103 12.10 -6.84 11.00
N TRP A 104 10.97 -7.40 10.59
CA TRP A 104 9.80 -6.65 10.11
C TRP A 104 9.14 -5.87 11.26
N ASN A 105 9.02 -6.48 12.44
CA ASN A 105 8.55 -5.79 13.65
C ASN A 105 9.33 -4.49 13.94
N ARG A 106 10.68 -4.57 13.92
CA ARG A 106 11.54 -3.38 14.12
C ARG A 106 11.41 -2.32 13.02
N LEU A 107 11.13 -2.73 11.78
CA LEU A 107 10.89 -1.79 10.67
C LEU A 107 9.59 -1.03 10.87
N VAL A 108 8.52 -1.72 11.28
CA VAL A 108 7.22 -1.11 11.53
C VAL A 108 7.26 -0.14 12.71
N GLU A 109 7.97 -0.47 13.79
CA GLU A 109 8.17 0.43 14.95
C GLU A 109 8.80 1.79 14.58
N ARG A 110 9.57 1.84 13.49
CA ARG A 110 10.30 3.04 13.04
C ARG A 110 9.78 3.63 11.74
N GLY A 111 8.71 3.07 11.20
CA GLY A 111 8.18 3.39 9.88
C GLY A 111 6.67 3.45 9.89
N ALA A 112 6.07 3.16 8.73
CA ALA A 112 4.63 3.00 8.60
C ALA A 112 4.32 1.63 7.99
N PHE A 113 3.22 1.05 8.42
CA PHE A 113 2.75 -0.26 7.97
C PHE A 113 1.25 -0.19 7.74
N PHE A 114 0.84 -0.20 6.48
CA PHE A 114 -0.56 -0.09 6.08
C PHE A 114 -0.83 -0.98 4.86
N PRO A 115 -2.07 -1.47 4.69
CA PRO A 115 -2.41 -2.27 3.54
C PRO A 115 -2.52 -1.41 2.28
N ILE A 116 -2.04 -1.96 1.16
CA ILE A 116 -2.36 -1.49 -0.19
C ILE A 116 -2.83 -2.70 -1.01
N THR A 117 -3.52 -2.42 -2.10
CA THR A 117 -3.92 -3.41 -3.10
C THR A 117 -2.84 -3.60 -4.16
N THR A 118 -2.96 -4.65 -4.96
CA THR A 118 -2.15 -4.86 -6.16
C THR A 118 -2.97 -4.60 -7.43
N VAL A 119 -2.33 -4.63 -8.59
CA VAL A 119 -2.98 -4.48 -9.90
C VAL A 119 -3.83 -5.71 -10.25
N PHE A 120 -4.72 -5.57 -11.23
CA PHE A 120 -5.50 -6.69 -11.79
C PHE A 120 -5.11 -6.97 -13.26
N PRO A 121 -4.91 -8.23 -13.66
CA PRO A 121 -4.83 -9.41 -12.80
C PRO A 121 -3.60 -9.35 -11.90
N SER A 122 -3.69 -9.93 -10.70
CA SER A 122 -2.56 -10.01 -9.76
C SER A 122 -1.63 -11.14 -10.18
N THR A 123 -0.81 -10.89 -11.19
CA THR A 123 0.16 -11.86 -11.70
C THR A 123 1.54 -11.23 -11.71
N THR A 124 2.55 -11.99 -11.25
CA THR A 124 3.93 -11.69 -11.61
C THR A 124 4.15 -12.11 -13.06
N ASN A 125 4.84 -11.27 -13.84
CA ASN A 125 5.21 -11.64 -15.20
C ASN A 125 6.46 -12.53 -15.14
N ALA A 126 6.53 -13.56 -15.99
CA ALA A 126 7.66 -14.47 -16.10
C ALA A 126 8.70 -13.98 -17.12
#